data_AF-A0A9X3TRT9-F1
#
_entry.id   AF-A0A9X3TRT9-F1
#
_cell.length_a   1.000
_cell.length_b   1.000
_cell.length_c   1.000
_cell.angle_alpha   90.00
_cell.angle_beta   90.00
_cell.angle_gamma   90.00
#
_symmetry.space_group_name_H-M   'P 1'
#
loop_
_entity.id
_entity.type
_entity.pdbx_description
1 polymer ?
#
loop_
_entity_poly.entity_id
_entity_poly.type
_entity_poly.pdbx_seq_one_letter_code
_entity_poly.pdbx_strand_id
1 'polypeptide(L)'
;MKYAVVCAGLWLACLAAGLYFGYWNAFAVVGGAAWLFGAVCSGALLSGDRIRANHATETAEDRKQRLKWAGRFFLIGLPFVVTAIFLYG
;
A
#
# COMPACT_ATOMS: atom_id res chain seq x y z
N MET A 1 -14.52 -1.08 7.64
CA MET A 1 -15.54 -0.87 6.59
C MET A 1 -15.13 0.20 5.57
N LYS A 2 -14.92 1.47 5.96
CA LYS A 2 -14.59 2.56 5.00
C LYS A 2 -13.45 2.23 4.01
N TYR A 3 -12.31 1.73 4.49
CA TYR A 3 -11.14 1.42 3.64
C TYR A 3 -11.33 0.19 2.73
N ALA A 4 -12.16 -0.77 3.13
CA ALA A 4 -12.46 -1.94 2.32
C ALA A 4 -13.31 -1.55 1.10
N VAL A 5 -14.26 -0.63 1.28
CA VAL A 5 -15.06 -0.06 0.18
C VAL A 5 -14.17 0.71 -0.80
N VAL A 6 -13.24 1.54 -0.29
CA VAL A 6 -12.27 2.24 -1.14
C VAL A 6 -11.39 1.26 -1.91
N CYS A 7 -10.87 0.23 -1.24
CA CYS A 7 -10.06 -0.82 -1.87
C CYS A 7 -10.84 -1.53 -2.99
N ALA A 8 -12.08 -1.97 -2.71
CA ALA A 8 -12.93 -2.62 -3.69
C ALA A 8 -13.25 -1.69 -4.87
N GLY A 9 -13.55 -0.41 -4.62
CA GLY A 9 -13.82 0.58 -5.67
C GLY A 9 -12.60 0.80 -6.58
N LEU A 10 -11.41 0.97 -6.01
CA LEU A 10 -10.17 1.11 -6.77
C LEU A 10 -9.84 -0.15 -7.57
N TRP A 11 -10.09 -1.33 -6.99
CA TRP A 11 -9.84 -2.61 -7.67
C TRP A 11 -10.77 -2.77 -8.87
N LEU A 12 -12.07 -2.48 -8.70
CA LEU A 12 -13.05 -2.49 -9.80
C LEU A 12 -12.72 -1.45 -10.88
N ALA A 13 -12.21 -0.28 -10.51
CA ALA A 13 -11.76 0.72 -11.48
C ALA A 13 -10.57 0.22 -12.32
N CYS A 14 -9.59 -0.46 -11.69
CA CYS A 14 -8.48 -1.09 -12.42
C CYS A 14 -8.98 -2.23 -13.31
N LEU A 15 -9.95 -3.02 -12.85
CA LEU A 15 -10.56 -4.08 -13.65
C LEU A 15 -11.26 -3.50 -14.90
N ALA A 16 -12.06 -2.45 -14.72
CA ALA A 16 -12.71 -1.77 -15.84
C ALA A 16 -11.68 -1.19 -16.81
N ALA A 17 -10.61 -0.56 -16.30
CA ALA A 17 -9.54 -0.04 -17.15
C ALA A 17 -8.84 -1.15 -17.96
N GLY A 18 -8.59 -2.30 -17.34
CA GLY A 18 -8.06 -3.49 -18.00
C GLY A 18 -8.97 -4.03 -19.10
N LEU A 19 -10.27 -4.17 -18.81
CA LEU A 19 -11.24 -4.73 -19.74
C LEU A 19 -11.58 -3.80 -20.92
N TYR A 20 -11.71 -2.50 -20.69
CA TYR A 20 -12.12 -1.54 -21.72
C TYR A 20 -10.95 -0.95 -22.52
N PHE A 21 -9.81 -0.70 -21.87
CA PHE A 21 -8.67 -0.01 -22.49
C PHE A 21 -7.41 -0.90 -22.61
N GLY A 22 -7.44 -2.13 -22.07
CA GLY A 22 -6.27 -3.00 -22.03
C GLY A 22 -5.23 -2.63 -20.97
N TYR A 23 -5.55 -1.73 -20.03
CA TYR A 23 -4.62 -1.22 -19.00
C TYR A 23 -4.44 -2.18 -17.82
N TRP A 24 -4.06 -3.42 -18.08
CA TRP A 24 -3.82 -4.45 -17.07
C TRP A 24 -2.68 -4.11 -16.10
N ASN A 25 -1.75 -3.25 -16.54
CA ASN A 25 -0.63 -2.79 -15.72
C ASN A 25 -1.07 -1.86 -14.58
N ALA A 26 -2.32 -1.34 -14.61
CA ALA A 26 -2.89 -0.54 -13.55
C ALA A 26 -2.85 -1.26 -12.19
N PHE A 27 -3.06 -2.59 -12.16
CA PHE A 27 -2.96 -3.38 -10.93
C PHE A 27 -1.55 -3.34 -10.34
N ALA A 28 -0.50 -3.50 -11.16
CA ALA A 28 0.88 -3.44 -10.70
C ALA A 28 1.25 -2.04 -10.19
N VAL A 29 0.83 -0.99 -10.90
CA VAL A 29 1.12 0.40 -10.53
C VAL A 29 0.42 0.77 -9.21
N VAL A 30 -0.89 0.53 -9.10
CA VAL A 30 -1.67 0.89 -7.90
C VAL A 30 -1.24 0.05 -6.70
N GLY A 31 -1.04 -1.26 -6.89
CA GLY A 31 -0.58 -2.16 -5.82
C GLY A 31 0.83 -1.83 -5.34
N GLY A 32 1.76 -1.62 -6.28
CA GLY A 32 3.14 -1.25 -5.99
C GLY A 32 3.25 0.11 -5.30
N ALA A 33 2.50 1.12 -5.77
CA ALA A 33 2.45 2.42 -5.12
C ALA A 33 1.91 2.33 -3.68
N ALA A 34 0.83 1.58 -3.46
CA ALA A 34 0.29 1.37 -2.12
C ALA A 34 1.33 0.70 -1.20
N TRP A 35 2.01 -0.35 -1.66
CA TRP A 35 3.07 -0.99 -0.87
C TRP A 35 4.28 -0.09 -0.63
N LEU A 36 4.65 0.75 -1.60
CA LEU A 36 5.72 1.74 -1.41
C LEU A 36 5.35 2.73 -0.30
N PHE A 37 4.14 3.28 -0.31
CA PHE A 37 3.66 4.15 0.77
C PHE A 37 3.60 3.40 2.11
N GLY A 38 3.18 2.14 2.11
CA GLY A 38 3.21 1.28 3.29
C GLY A 38 4.61 1.11 3.85
N ALA A 39 5.60 0.85 2.99
CA ALA A 39 7.00 0.71 3.36
C ALA A 39 7.59 2.01 3.92
N VAL A 40 7.30 3.16 3.29
CA VAL A 40 7.69 4.48 3.79
C VAL A 40 7.09 4.73 5.18
N CYS A 41 5.78 4.54 5.35
CA CYS A 41 5.14 4.71 6.65
C CYS A 41 5.72 3.74 7.70
N SER A 42 5.99 2.48 7.34
CA SER A 42 6.55 1.53 8.32
C SER A 42 7.95 1.88 8.81
N GLY A 43 8.69 2.68 8.04
CA GLY A 43 10.12 2.92 8.25
C GLY A 43 11.02 1.82 7.68
N ALA A 44 10.49 0.85 6.94
CA ALA A 44 11.26 -0.24 6.32
C ALA A 44 12.33 0.24 5.34
N LEU A 45 12.20 1.47 4.82
CA LEU A 45 13.16 2.11 3.91
C LEU A 45 14.18 3.00 4.64
N LEU A 46 14.18 3.03 5.98
CA LEU A 46 15.09 3.82 6.80
C LEU A 46 16.20 2.95 7.41
N SER A 47 17.35 3.56 7.70
CA SER A 47 18.42 2.88 8.45
C SER A 47 18.05 2.69 9.93
N GLY A 48 18.61 1.66 10.57
CA GLY A 48 18.35 1.34 11.97
C GLY A 48 18.65 2.50 12.92
N ASP A 49 19.69 3.29 12.65
CA ASP A 49 20.01 4.48 13.46
C ASP A 49 18.94 5.57 13.35
N ARG A 50 18.39 5.80 12.16
CA ARG A 50 17.26 6.73 11.97
C ARG A 50 16.01 6.22 12.67
N ILE A 51 15.75 4.91 12.65
CA ILE A 51 14.63 4.31 13.36
C ILE A 51 14.78 4.49 14.87
N ARG A 52 15.98 4.30 15.43
CA ARG A 52 16.27 4.50 16.86
C ARG A 52 16.14 5.98 17.28
N ALA A 53 16.66 6.89 16.46
CA ALA A 53 16.53 8.33 16.71
C ALA A 53 15.06 8.77 16.69
N ASN A 54 14.30 8.37 15.65
CA ASN A 54 12.87 8.64 15.57
C ASN A 54 12.11 8.00 16.75
N HIS A 55 12.49 6.79 17.17
CA HIS A 55 11.86 6.13 18.30
C HIS A 55 12.05 6.91 19.62
N ALA A 56 13.16 7.63 19.78
CA ALA A 56 13.46 8.41 20.97
C ALA A 56 12.70 9.76 21.01
N THR A 57 12.32 10.31 19.86
CA THR A 57 11.67 11.64 19.76
C THR A 57 10.18 11.57 19.42
N GLU A 58 9.72 10.48 18.79
CA GLU A 58 8.33 10.28 18.40
C GLU A 58 7.45 9.85 19.58
N THR A 59 6.23 10.39 19.64
CA THR A 59 5.23 9.96 20.62
C THR A 59 4.67 8.56 20.30
N ALA A 60 4.17 7.87 21.33
CA ALA A 60 3.54 6.56 21.12
C ALA A 60 2.32 6.63 20.20
N GLU A 61 1.56 7.74 20.22
CA GLU A 61 0.37 7.91 19.40
C GLU A 61 0.73 8.16 17.92
N ASP A 62 1.74 9.00 17.66
CA ASP A 62 2.23 9.23 16.29
C ASP A 62 2.74 7.92 15.67
N ARG A 63 3.48 7.13 16.45
CA ARG A 63 3.97 5.82 16.02
C ARG A 63 2.84 4.87 15.67
N LYS A 64 1.85 4.78 16.56
CA LYS A 64 0.68 3.91 16.37
C LYS A 64 -0.08 4.32 15.12
N GLN A 65 -0.27 5.62 14.91
CA GLN A 65 -0.92 6.15 13.72
C GLN A 65 -0.11 5.84 12.45
N ARG A 66 1.22 6.01 12.49
CA ARG A 66 2.10 5.70 11.37
C ARG A 66 2.05 4.22 10.98
N LEU A 67 2.17 3.30 11.95
CA LEU A 67 2.09 1.85 11.71
C LEU A 67 0.69 1.43 11.24
N LYS A 68 -0.35 2.09 11.74
CA LYS A 68 -1.73 1.86 11.29
C LYS A 68 -1.91 2.25 9.82
N TRP A 69 -1.32 3.35 9.37
CA TRP A 69 -1.31 3.70 7.94
C TRP A 69 -0.46 2.73 7.12
N ALA A 70 0.71 2.31 7.62
CA ALA A 70 1.54 1.31 6.96
C ALA A 70 0.77 0.01 6.69
N GLY A 71 0.11 -0.54 7.71
CA GLY A 71 -0.71 -1.74 7.59
C GLY A 71 -1.90 -1.57 6.66
N ARG A 72 -2.55 -0.40 6.67
CA ARG A 72 -3.66 -0.11 5.74
C ARG A 72 -3.19 -0.09 4.29
N PHE A 73 -2.08 0.58 4.01
CA PHE A 73 -1.51 0.63 2.66
C PHE A 73 -1.06 -0.75 2.18
N PHE A 74 -0.47 -1.56 3.06
CA PHE A 74 -0.14 -2.95 2.76
C PHE A 74 -1.38 -3.77 2.38
N LEU A 75 -2.43 -3.71 3.20
CA LEU A 75 -3.69 -4.44 2.96
C LEU A 75 -4.45 -3.94 1.73
N ILE A 76 -4.38 -2.64 1.42
CA ILE A 76 -4.96 -2.09 0.19
C ILE A 76 -4.19 -2.61 -1.02
N GLY A 77 -2.86 -2.58 -0.99
CA GLY A 77 -2.05 -3.02 -2.14
C GLY A 77 -2.09 -4.53 -2.37
N LEU A 78 -2.31 -5.34 -1.32
CA LEU A 78 -2.27 -6.80 -1.39
C LEU A 78 -3.12 -7.40 -2.52
N PRO A 79 -4.44 -7.13 -2.64
CA PRO A 79 -5.24 -7.70 -3.74
C PRO A 79 -4.76 -7.24 -5.12
N PHE A 80 -4.24 -6.03 -5.27
CA PHE A 80 -3.74 -5.52 -6.56
C PHE A 80 -2.43 -6.19 -6.96
N VAL A 81 -1.51 -6.33 -6.01
CA VAL A 81 -0.23 -7.03 -6.25
C VAL A 81 -0.48 -8.50 -6.55
N VAL A 82 -1.40 -9.15 -5.83
CA VAL A 82 -1.79 -10.54 -6.11
C VAL A 82 -2.36 -10.66 -7.52
N THR A 83 -3.30 -9.78 -7.92
CA THR A 83 -3.81 -9.76 -9.29
C THR A 83 -2.71 -9.51 -10.32
N ALA A 84 -1.79 -8.58 -10.07
CA ALA A 84 -0.67 -8.31 -10.97
C ALA A 84 0.27 -9.52 -11.11
N ILE A 85 0.56 -10.24 -10.03
CA ILE A 85 1.35 -11.49 -10.07
C ILE A 85 0.64 -12.52 -10.94
N PHE A 86 -0.68 -12.68 -10.84
CA PHE A 86 -1.42 -13.61 -11.72
C PHE A 86 -1.44 -13.18 -13.19
N LEU A 87 -1.36 -11.89 -13.48
CA LEU A 87 -1.39 -11.37 -14.87
C LEU A 87 -0.02 -11.44 -15.56
N TYR A 88 1.08 -11.34 -14.79
CA TYR A 88 2.44 -11.16 -15.33
C TYR A 88 3.46 -12.21 -14.85
N GLY A 89 3.08 -13.06 -13.90
CA GLY A 89 3.92 -14.13 -13.36
C GLY A 89 3.81 -15.45 -14.09
#